data_AF-A0A1G1C8U6-F1
#
_entry.id   AF-A0A1G1C8U6-F1
#
_cell.length_a   1.000
_cell.length_b   1.000
_cell.length_c   1.000
_cell.angle_alpha   90.00
_cell.angle_beta   90.00
_cell.angle_gamma   90.00
#
_symmetry.space_group_name_H-M   'P 1'
#
loop_
_entity.id
_entity.type
_entity.pdbx_description
1 polymer ?
#
loop_
_entity_poly.entity_id
_entity_poly.type
_entity_poly.pdbx_seq_one_letter_code
_entity_poly.pdbx_strand_id
1 'polypeptide(L)'
;MPISARRTNRKNFFPTVIVNLLFWGITGFMIIFVDPALIKNIILPESYLPFFISLFIALFLTLSLILSHTRRGFFVSTVIISYLFLSLKGLGNLVNAFLLVGLVITLEYYFSQKK
;
A
#
# COMPACT_ATOMS: atom_id res chain seq x y z
N MET A 1 -39.51 -2.94 28.74
CA MET A 1 -38.08 -2.73 28.40
C MET A 1 -37.95 -2.72 26.89
N PRO A 2 -37.65 -1.59 26.21
CA PRO A 2 -37.42 -1.63 24.78
C PRO A 2 -35.99 -2.09 24.49
N ILE A 3 -35.87 -3.19 23.74
CA ILE A 3 -34.60 -3.68 23.19
C ILE A 3 -34.20 -2.72 22.07
N SER A 4 -33.21 -1.88 22.32
CA SER A 4 -32.65 -1.01 21.29
C SER A 4 -31.98 -1.89 20.22
N ALA A 5 -32.57 -1.93 19.03
CA ALA A 5 -31.99 -2.62 17.88
C ALA A 5 -30.64 -1.98 17.55
N ARG A 6 -29.54 -2.68 17.87
CA ARG A 6 -28.18 -2.28 17.53
C ARG A 6 -28.04 -2.31 16.02
N ARG A 7 -28.24 -1.16 15.36
CA ARG A 7 -28.05 -0.99 13.91
C ARG A 7 -26.58 -1.23 13.61
N THR A 8 -26.22 -2.46 13.28
CA THR A 8 -24.89 -2.78 12.75
C THR A 8 -24.77 -2.05 11.43
N ASN A 9 -24.11 -0.91 11.44
CA ASN A 9 -23.80 -0.13 10.24
C ASN A 9 -22.89 -1.01 9.38
N ARG A 10 -23.47 -1.74 8.42
CA ARG A 10 -22.72 -2.57 7.48
C ARG A 10 -21.93 -1.62 6.59
N LYS A 11 -20.64 -1.43 6.91
CA LYS A 11 -19.72 -0.67 6.05
C LYS A 11 -19.73 -1.31 4.67
N ASN A 12 -20.15 -0.55 3.67
CA ASN A 12 -20.20 -1.04 2.30
C ASN A 12 -18.79 -0.97 1.70
N PHE A 13 -18.10 -2.11 1.61
CA PHE A 13 -16.75 -2.20 1.03
C PHE A 13 -16.74 -2.25 -0.51
N PHE A 14 -17.93 -2.34 -1.12
CA PHE A 14 -18.10 -2.49 -2.57
C PHE A 14 -17.42 -1.39 -3.40
N PRO A 15 -17.55 -0.08 -3.05
CA PRO A 15 -16.85 0.98 -3.77
C PRO A 15 -15.32 0.83 -3.72
N THR A 16 -14.79 0.40 -2.56
CA THR A 16 -13.35 0.20 -2.37
C THR A 16 -12.82 -0.94 -3.25
N VAL A 17 -13.59 -2.01 -3.44
CA VAL A 17 -13.23 -3.12 -4.33
C VAL A 17 -13.15 -2.66 -5.79
N ILE A 18 -14.12 -1.86 -6.25
CA ILE A 18 -14.12 -1.34 -7.63
C ILE A 18 -12.89 -0.47 -7.88
N VAL A 19 -12.60 0.46 -6.96
CA VAL A 19 -11.40 1.31 -7.06
C VAL A 19 -10.13 0.45 -7.02
N ASN A 20 -10.08 -0.57 -6.18
CA ASN A 20 -8.94 -1.48 -6.10
C ASN A 20 -8.69 -2.21 -7.43
N LEU A 21 -9.75 -2.74 -8.06
CA LEU A 21 -9.66 -3.40 -9.37
C LEU A 21 -9.18 -2.45 -10.46
N LEU A 22 -9.66 -1.20 -10.44
CA LEU A 22 -9.21 -0.16 -11.37
C LEU A 22 -7.70 0.08 -11.23
N PHE A 23 -7.19 0.24 -10.01
CA PHE A 23 -5.76 0.46 -9.78
C PHE A 23 -4.90 -0.75 -10.17
N TRP A 24 -5.36 -1.98 -9.89
CA TRP A 24 -4.69 -3.18 -10.38
C TRP A 24 -4.69 -3.26 -11.91
N GLY A 25 -5.77 -2.82 -12.57
CA GLY A 25 -5.83 -2.69 -14.02
C GLY A 25 -4.80 -1.70 -14.56
N ILE A 26 -4.66 -0.52 -13.94
CA ILE A 26 -3.64 0.47 -14.31
C ILE A 26 -2.23 -0.10 -14.11
N THR A 27 -1.96 -0.71 -12.96
CA THR A 27 -0.65 -1.31 -12.66
C THR A 27 -0.32 -2.42 -13.66
N GLY A 28 -1.27 -3.30 -13.97
CA GLY A 28 -1.11 -4.36 -14.97
C GLY A 28 -0.88 -3.81 -16.38
N PHE A 29 -1.62 -2.75 -16.76
CA PHE A 29 -1.41 -2.05 -18.02
C PHE A 29 0.01 -1.48 -18.12
N MET A 30 0.50 -0.83 -17.06
CA MET A 30 1.87 -0.31 -17.02
C MET A 30 2.93 -1.41 -17.19
N ILE A 31 2.72 -2.60 -16.62
CA ILE A 31 3.66 -3.71 -16.71
C ILE A 31 3.72 -4.30 -18.13
N ILE A 32 2.58 -4.39 -18.83
CA ILE A 32 2.47 -5.09 -20.11
C ILE A 32 2.71 -4.17 -21.30
N PHE A 33 2.20 -2.93 -21.24
CA PHE A 33 2.09 -2.06 -22.42
C PHE A 33 2.98 -0.81 -22.37
N VAL A 34 3.57 -0.49 -21.23
CA VAL A 34 4.36 0.73 -21.09
C VAL A 34 5.84 0.40 -21.01
N ASP A 35 6.62 0.96 -21.93
CA ASP A 35 8.08 0.86 -21.88
C ASP A 35 8.60 1.54 -20.61
N PRO A 36 9.40 0.85 -19.77
CA PRO A 36 10.02 1.43 -18.58
C PRO A 36 10.76 2.73 -18.88
N ALA A 37 11.36 2.89 -20.06
CA ALA A 37 12.08 4.10 -20.45
C ALA A 37 11.18 5.34 -20.53
N LEU A 38 9.89 5.16 -20.84
CA LEU A 38 8.92 6.25 -20.93
C LEU A 38 8.46 6.74 -19.54
N ILE A 39 8.46 5.85 -18.54
CA ILE A 39 8.03 6.18 -17.16
C ILE A 39 9.20 6.70 -16.33
N LYS A 40 10.42 6.35 -16.72
CA LYS A 40 11.65 6.85 -16.10
C LYS A 40 11.71 8.38 -16.25
N ASN A 41 11.98 9.09 -15.16
CA ASN A 41 12.19 10.56 -15.10
C ASN A 41 10.94 11.46 -15.15
N ILE A 42 9.71 10.92 -15.14
CA ILE A 42 8.51 11.77 -15.23
C ILE A 42 8.42 12.78 -14.05
N ILE A 43 8.72 12.32 -12.83
CA ILE A 43 8.57 13.12 -11.60
C ILE A 43 9.93 13.45 -10.98
N LEU A 44 10.78 12.44 -10.82
CA LEU A 44 12.14 12.58 -10.31
C LEU A 44 13.13 11.87 -11.26
N PRO A 45 14.35 12.42 -11.46
CA PRO A 45 15.37 11.77 -12.26
C PRO A 45 15.66 10.37 -11.73
N GLU A 46 15.89 9.43 -12.66
CA GLU A 46 16.19 8.02 -12.44
C GLU A 46 15.14 7.27 -11.60
N SER A 47 13.88 7.72 -11.62
CA SER A 47 12.81 7.12 -10.81
C SER A 47 11.60 6.67 -11.62
N TYR A 48 11.02 5.53 -11.21
CA TYR A 48 9.79 4.94 -11.76
C TYR A 48 8.57 5.27 -10.89
N LEU A 49 8.51 6.49 -10.33
CA LEU A 49 7.52 6.86 -9.32
C LEU A 49 6.06 6.66 -9.72
N PRO A 50 5.62 6.97 -10.95
CA PRO A 50 4.22 6.76 -11.35
C PRO A 50 3.77 5.29 -11.16
N PHE A 51 4.65 4.35 -11.47
CA PHE A 51 4.42 2.92 -11.24
C PHE A 51 4.32 2.61 -9.74
N PHE A 52 5.27 3.07 -8.93
CA PHE A 52 5.26 2.82 -7.49
C PHE A 52 4.05 3.42 -6.77
N ILE A 53 3.57 4.59 -7.21
CA ILE A 53 2.37 5.23 -6.66
C ILE A 53 1.14 4.38 -7.01
N SER A 54 1.02 3.95 -8.27
CA SER A 54 -0.09 3.07 -8.70
C SER A 54 -0.09 1.76 -7.91
N LEU A 55 1.07 1.11 -7.80
CA LEU A 55 1.26 -0.13 -7.06
C LEU A 55 0.99 0.05 -5.56
N PHE A 56 1.44 1.17 -4.97
CA PHE A 56 1.18 1.49 -3.57
C PHE A 56 -0.32 1.56 -3.29
N ILE A 57 -1.08 2.27 -4.13
CA ILE A 57 -2.53 2.42 -3.94
C ILE A 57 -3.23 1.07 -4.10
N ALA A 58 -2.86 0.26 -5.11
CA ALA A 58 -3.41 -1.08 -5.32
C ALA A 58 -3.14 -2.00 -4.11
N LEU A 59 -1.88 -2.03 -3.62
CA LEU A 59 -1.50 -2.84 -2.46
C LEU A 59 -2.16 -2.35 -1.17
N PHE A 60 -2.20 -1.04 -0.95
CA PHE A 60 -2.83 -0.43 0.22
C PHE A 60 -4.31 -0.81 0.31
N LEU A 61 -5.06 -0.65 -0.79
CA LEU A 61 -6.47 -0.99 -0.83
C LEU A 61 -6.69 -2.50 -0.64
N THR A 62 -5.88 -3.34 -1.30
CA THR A 62 -5.93 -4.79 -1.15
C THR A 62 -5.67 -5.24 0.28
N LEU A 63 -4.58 -4.77 0.90
CA LEU A 63 -4.22 -5.12 2.28
C LEU A 63 -5.21 -4.54 3.29
N SER A 64 -5.73 -3.33 3.06
CA SER A 64 -6.78 -2.74 3.90
C SER A 64 -8.08 -3.54 3.84
N LEU A 65 -8.43 -4.10 2.69
CA LEU A 65 -9.60 -4.96 2.53
C LEU A 65 -9.39 -6.33 3.20
N ILE A 66 -8.25 -6.99 2.95
CA ILE A 66 -7.93 -8.30 3.53
C ILE A 66 -7.81 -8.24 5.05
N LEU A 67 -7.09 -7.25 5.58
CA LEU A 67 -6.86 -7.10 7.02
C LEU A 67 -8.04 -6.41 7.73
N SER A 68 -9.03 -5.90 7.00
CA SER A 68 -10.14 -5.08 7.52
C SER A 68 -9.70 -3.89 8.39
N HIS A 69 -8.44 -3.46 8.24
CA HIS A 69 -7.79 -2.43 9.04
C HIS A 69 -6.97 -1.49 8.16
N THR A 70 -7.46 -0.27 7.95
CA THR A 70 -6.81 0.75 7.11
C THR A 70 -5.40 1.11 7.58
N ARG A 71 -5.19 1.22 8.90
CA ARG A 71 -3.86 1.54 9.46
C ARG A 71 -2.83 0.46 9.14
N ARG A 72 -3.16 -0.80 9.39
CA ARG A 72 -2.27 -1.94 9.12
C ARG A 72 -2.01 -2.08 7.62
N GLY A 73 -3.05 -1.91 6.79
CA GLY A 73 -2.90 -1.91 5.33
C GLY A 73 -1.92 -0.85 4.84
N PHE A 74 -1.99 0.37 5.38
CA PHE A 74 -1.07 1.47 5.05
C PHE A 74 0.37 1.17 5.45
N PHE A 75 0.58 0.67 6.67
CA PHE A 75 1.92 0.35 7.15
C PHE A 75 2.56 -0.77 6.33
N VAL A 76 1.84 -1.87 6.08
CA VAL A 76 2.37 -3.00 5.31
C VAL A 76 2.64 -2.61 3.86
N SER A 77 1.75 -1.86 3.20
CA SER A 77 1.98 -1.40 1.82
C SER A 77 3.18 -0.45 1.74
N THR A 78 3.37 0.40 2.75
CA THR A 78 4.54 1.29 2.82
C THR A 78 5.83 0.49 2.93
N VAL A 79 5.91 -0.52 3.81
CA VAL A 79 7.10 -1.39 3.94
C VAL A 79 7.44 -2.05 2.60
N ILE A 80 6.44 -2.65 1.95
CA ILE A 80 6.64 -3.36 0.68
C ILE A 80 7.16 -2.39 -0.39
N ILE A 81 6.54 -1.23 -0.55
CA ILE A 81 6.93 -0.24 -1.56
C ILE A 81 8.31 0.35 -1.27
N SER A 82 8.61 0.69 -0.01
CA SER A 82 9.94 1.17 0.39
C SER A 82 11.02 0.12 0.12
N TYR A 83 10.75 -1.14 0.43
CA TYR A 83 11.69 -2.24 0.17
C TYR A 83 11.91 -2.43 -1.34
N LEU A 84 10.86 -2.48 -2.15
CA LEU A 84 10.99 -2.61 -3.61
C LEU A 84 11.75 -1.42 -4.22
N PHE A 85 11.49 -0.21 -3.73
CA PHE A 85 12.20 0.99 -4.18
C PHE A 85 13.69 0.94 -3.85
N LEU A 86 14.05 0.48 -2.64
CA LEU A 86 15.44 0.24 -2.26
C LEU A 86 16.07 -0.89 -3.08
N SER A 87 15.30 -1.94 -3.38
CA SER A 87 15.75 -3.06 -4.20
C SER A 87 16.16 -2.62 -5.60
N LEU A 88 15.46 -1.66 -6.21
CA LEU A 88 15.87 -1.09 -7.49
C LEU A 88 17.23 -0.36 -7.44
N LYS A 89 17.59 0.18 -6.27
CA LYS A 89 18.89 0.83 -6.04
C LYS A 89 20.00 -0.15 -5.62
N GLY A 90 19.74 -1.46 -5.69
CA GLY A 90 20.67 -2.50 -5.23
C GLY A 90 20.73 -2.67 -3.70
N LEU A 91 19.85 -1.97 -2.96
CA LEU A 91 19.79 -2.00 -1.49
C LEU A 91 18.72 -2.99 -0.97
N GLY A 92 18.29 -3.95 -1.79
CA GLY A 92 17.26 -4.94 -1.45
C GLY A 92 17.75 -6.09 -0.58
N ASN A 93 18.68 -5.85 0.35
CA ASN A 93 19.23 -6.90 1.20
C ASN A 93 18.29 -7.26 2.38
N LEU A 94 18.50 -8.43 2.99
CA LEU A 94 17.72 -8.88 4.14
C LEU A 94 17.81 -7.92 5.32
N VAL A 95 18.97 -7.30 5.53
CA VAL A 95 19.19 -6.32 6.60
C VAL A 95 18.23 -5.14 6.48
N ASN A 96 18.11 -4.56 5.28
CA ASN A 96 17.22 -3.44 5.02
C ASN A 96 15.75 -3.84 5.15
N ALA A 97 15.39 -5.09 4.80
CA ALA A 97 14.05 -5.61 5.08
C ALA A 97 13.75 -5.63 6.59
N PHE A 98 14.67 -6.16 7.40
CA PHE A 98 14.52 -6.17 8.86
C PHE A 98 14.45 -4.76 9.46
N LEU A 99 15.27 -3.83 8.98
CA LEU A 99 15.26 -2.44 9.42
C LEU A 99 13.92 -1.76 9.12
N LEU A 100 13.36 -1.96 7.92
CA LEU A 100 12.05 -1.41 7.56
C LEU A 100 10.93 -1.99 8.42
N VAL A 101 10.93 -3.31 8.64
CA VAL A 101 9.95 -3.97 9.51
C VAL A 101 10.05 -3.46 10.94
N GLY A 102 11.27 -3.37 11.50
CA GLY A 102 11.49 -2.84 12.85
C GLY A 102 11.05 -1.39 13.01
N LEU A 103 11.33 -0.54 12.01
CA LEU A 103 10.88 0.85 11.98
C LEU A 103 9.36 0.94 12.02
N VAL A 104 8.67 0.14 11.20
CA VAL A 104 7.21 0.16 11.14
C VAL A 104 6.56 -0.38 12.40
N ILE A 105 7.08 -1.46 13.00
CA ILE A 105 6.60 -1.97 14.29
C ILE A 105 6.75 -0.90 15.38
N THR A 106 7.89 -0.21 15.42
CA THR A 106 8.16 0.85 16.40
C THR A 106 7.20 2.03 16.22
N LEU A 107 6.94 2.45 14.98
CA LEU A 107 5.95 3.48 14.68
C LEU A 107 4.54 3.04 15.06
N GLU A 108 4.13 1.82 14.71
CA GLU A 108 2.81 1.28 15.05
C GLU A 108 2.61 1.27 16.58
N TYR A 109 3.62 0.84 17.35
CA TYR A 109 3.59 0.86 18.81
C TYR A 109 3.49 2.27 19.38
N TYR A 110 4.31 3.21 18.90
CA TYR A 110 4.28 4.60 19.34
C TYR A 110 2.91 5.26 19.12
N PHE A 111 2.30 5.04 17.94
CA PHE A 111 0.96 5.57 17.63
C PHE A 111 -0.17 4.82 18.34
N SER A 112 0.06 3.57 18.75
CA SER A 112 -0.92 2.81 19.54
C SER A 112 -0.95 3.24 21.01
N GLN A 113 0.19 3.66 21.58
CA GLN A 113 0.30 4.13 22.96
C GLN A 113 -0.30 5.54 23.17
N LYS A 114 -0.35 6.36 22.12
CA LYS A 114 -0.92 7.72 22.16
C LYS A 114 -2.46 7.77 22.03
N LYS A 115 -3.14 6.64 22.16
CA LYS A 115 -4.58 6.52 21.94
C LYS A 115 -5.29 6.04 23.20
#